data_AF-A0A1R3XQZ9-F1
#
_entry.id   AF-A0A1R3XQZ9-F1
#
_cell.length_a   1.000
_cell.length_b   1.000
_cell.length_c   1.000
_cell.angle_alpha   90.00
_cell.angle_beta   90.00
_cell.angle_gamma   90.00
#
_symmetry.space_group_name_H-M   'P 1'
#
loop_
_entity.id
_entity.type
_entity.pdbx_description
1 polymer ?
#
loop_
_entity_poly.entity_id
_entity_poly.type
_entity_poly.pdbx_seq_one_letter_code
_entity_poly.pdbx_strand_id
1 'polypeptide(L)'
;MAESRIGDQAIEFLGSYYAKHEKKSGLLVNRLVATHQGTFADALFAYQKHDNCFFAVSLNTSASHKLARLLSTYKKNGLGKSRYLTATAIFGTAAYLCYLTGSWLIMASIPALLAFIGFHLHSRLRKRYIQQQLKAAVDQLKQQPADHQWLGIRVSSLCWRSNAMADYLSKLCERKGIGLLTVGKRSRLTLHQEPRPATCRRSDFLSYYTQGDSLRRELSEQFMRVA
;
A
#
# COMPACT_ATOMS: atom_id res chain seq x y z
N MET A 1 -12.04 10.16 12.79
CA MET A 1 -13.26 10.30 11.96
C MET A 1 -13.02 10.16 10.45
N ALA A 2 -11.85 10.53 9.89
CA ALA A 2 -11.62 10.45 8.44
C ALA A 2 -11.29 9.03 7.92
N GLU A 3 -10.74 8.17 8.77
CA GLU A 3 -10.37 6.77 8.43
C GLU A 3 -11.60 5.85 8.35
N SER A 4 -12.56 5.99 9.28
CA SER A 4 -13.78 5.17 9.29
C SER A 4 -14.56 5.28 7.98
N ARG A 5 -14.70 6.51 7.44
CA ARG A 5 -15.44 6.75 6.19
C ARG A 5 -14.82 6.09 4.95
N ILE A 6 -13.50 5.88 4.92
CA ILE A 6 -12.84 5.21 3.78
C ILE A 6 -13.12 3.71 3.88
N GLY A 7 -12.95 3.16 5.08
CA GLY A 7 -13.25 1.77 5.38
C GLY A 7 -14.68 1.44 4.99
N ASP A 8 -15.66 2.24 5.42
CA ASP A 8 -17.07 2.03 5.10
C ASP A 8 -17.33 1.96 3.59
N GLN A 9 -16.80 2.90 2.81
CA GLN A 9 -16.99 2.93 1.35
C GLN A 9 -16.30 1.78 0.63
N ALA A 10 -15.08 1.43 1.06
CA ALA A 10 -14.36 0.30 0.51
C ALA A 10 -15.06 -1.02 0.88
N ILE A 11 -15.63 -1.12 2.08
CA ILE A 11 -16.38 -2.27 2.54
C ILE A 11 -17.66 -2.46 1.72
N GLU A 12 -18.43 -1.39 1.54
CA GLU A 12 -19.66 -1.40 0.74
C GLU A 12 -19.38 -1.77 -0.73
N PHE A 13 -18.30 -1.22 -1.31
CA PHE A 13 -17.86 -1.55 -2.65
C PHE A 13 -17.46 -3.03 -2.77
N LEU A 14 -16.66 -3.55 -1.84
CA LEU A 14 -16.25 -4.95 -1.88
C LEU A 14 -17.42 -5.89 -1.65
N GLY A 15 -18.33 -5.56 -0.73
CA GLY A 15 -19.56 -6.31 -0.50
C GLY A 15 -20.38 -6.45 -1.78
N SER A 16 -20.64 -5.33 -2.47
CA SER A 16 -21.36 -5.35 -3.75
C SER A 16 -20.58 -6.03 -4.88
N TYR A 17 -19.26 -5.87 -4.94
CA TYR A 17 -18.38 -6.53 -5.92
C TYR A 17 -18.47 -8.06 -5.82
N TYR A 18 -18.32 -8.61 -4.62
CA TYR A 18 -18.37 -10.05 -4.40
C TYR A 18 -19.79 -10.61 -4.47
N ALA A 19 -20.80 -9.90 -3.98
CA ALA A 19 -22.19 -10.31 -4.14
C ALA A 19 -22.56 -10.47 -5.63
N LYS A 20 -22.08 -9.58 -6.49
CA LYS A 20 -22.33 -9.62 -7.93
C LYS A 20 -21.52 -10.71 -8.65
N HIS A 21 -20.23 -10.86 -8.33
CA HIS A 21 -19.36 -11.79 -9.04
C HIS A 21 -19.56 -13.25 -8.63
N GLU A 22 -19.79 -13.51 -7.35
CA GLU A 22 -19.87 -14.89 -6.84
C GLU A 22 -21.32 -15.40 -6.75
N LYS A 23 -22.33 -14.52 -6.84
CA LYS A 23 -23.76 -14.86 -6.70
C LYS A 23 -24.08 -15.67 -5.42
N LYS A 24 -23.34 -15.46 -4.33
CA LYS A 24 -23.49 -16.23 -3.08
C LYS A 24 -24.20 -15.43 -2.00
N SER A 25 -25.17 -16.08 -1.36
CA SER A 25 -26.06 -15.52 -0.33
C SER A 25 -25.50 -15.57 1.10
N GLY A 26 -24.23 -15.89 1.30
CA GLY A 26 -23.61 -16.07 2.64
C GLY A 26 -22.32 -15.28 2.84
N LEU A 27 -22.27 -14.02 2.39
CA LEU A 27 -21.10 -13.16 2.62
C LEU A 27 -21.14 -12.59 4.04
N LEU A 28 -20.26 -13.09 4.91
CA LEU A 28 -20.05 -12.49 6.23
C LEU A 28 -19.02 -11.38 6.15
N VAL A 29 -19.29 -10.27 6.84
CA VAL A 29 -18.43 -9.09 6.88
C VAL A 29 -18.12 -8.76 8.33
N ASN A 30 -16.89 -9.04 8.74
CA ASN A 30 -16.41 -8.68 10.07
C ASN A 30 -15.43 -7.51 9.97
N ARG A 31 -15.55 -6.56 10.90
CA ARG A 31 -14.66 -5.39 10.99
C ARG A 31 -13.62 -5.61 12.08
N LEU A 32 -12.43 -5.04 11.88
CA LEU A 32 -11.33 -5.04 12.85
C LEU A 32 -10.99 -6.44 13.38
N VAL A 33 -10.69 -7.37 12.47
CA VAL A 33 -10.37 -8.76 12.83
C VAL A 33 -8.88 -8.90 13.10
N ALA A 34 -8.54 -9.38 14.30
CA ALA A 34 -7.17 -9.66 14.68
C ALA A 34 -6.68 -10.98 14.10
N THR A 35 -5.41 -11.02 13.71
CA THR A 35 -4.68 -12.25 13.40
C THR A 35 -4.00 -12.78 14.67
N HIS A 36 -3.68 -14.07 14.69
CA HIS A 36 -2.86 -14.66 15.77
C HIS A 36 -1.45 -14.04 15.87
N GLN A 37 -1.00 -13.34 14.83
CA GLN A 37 0.29 -12.64 14.80
C GLN A 37 0.20 -11.21 15.37
N GLY A 38 -0.95 -10.80 15.91
CA GLY A 38 -1.14 -9.47 16.51
C GLY A 38 -1.35 -8.34 15.50
N THR A 39 -1.62 -8.66 14.22
CA THR A 39 -1.98 -7.67 13.20
C THR A 39 -3.50 -7.60 13.03
N PHE A 40 -4.02 -6.47 12.54
CA PHE A 40 -5.47 -6.25 12.42
C PHE A 40 -5.86 -5.95 10.97
N ALA A 41 -6.77 -6.77 10.41
CA ALA A 41 -7.43 -6.46 9.16
C ALA A 41 -8.62 -5.53 9.43
N ASP A 42 -8.74 -4.43 8.68
CA ASP A 42 -9.82 -3.46 8.91
C ASP A 42 -11.18 -4.05 8.59
N ALA A 43 -11.24 -4.90 7.55
CA ALA A 43 -12.37 -5.77 7.30
C ALA A 43 -11.90 -7.13 6.77
N LEU A 44 -12.64 -8.16 7.15
CA LEU A 44 -12.50 -9.53 6.67
C LEU A 44 -13.86 -9.94 6.10
N PHE A 45 -13.88 -10.31 4.82
CA PHE A 45 -15.04 -10.93 4.20
C PHE A 45 -14.79 -12.42 4.13
N ALA A 46 -15.79 -13.22 4.47
CA ALA A 46 -15.70 -14.66 4.37
C ALA A 46 -16.98 -15.21 3.74
N TYR A 47 -16.82 -16.23 2.90
CA TYR A 47 -17.95 -17.01 2.39
C TYR A 47 -17.53 -18.45 2.13
N GLN A 48 -18.50 -19.36 2.12
CA GLN A 48 -18.23 -20.76 1.82
C GLN A 48 -18.29 -21.03 0.31
N LYS A 49 -17.23 -21.65 -0.24
CA LYS A 49 -17.15 -21.98 -1.67
C LYS A 49 -17.84 -23.30 -1.99
N HIS A 50 -17.43 -24.37 -1.29
CA HIS A 50 -17.93 -25.75 -1.36
C HIS A 50 -17.86 -26.35 0.05
N ASP A 51 -18.33 -27.58 0.25
CA ASP A 51 -18.28 -28.26 1.54
C ASP A 51 -16.90 -28.12 2.21
N ASN A 52 -16.91 -27.48 3.38
CA ASN A 52 -15.73 -27.22 4.21
C ASN A 52 -14.59 -26.40 3.55
N CYS A 53 -14.85 -25.74 2.42
CA CYS A 53 -13.91 -24.84 1.76
C CYS A 53 -14.35 -23.39 1.93
N PHE A 54 -13.61 -22.64 2.74
CA PHE A 54 -13.87 -21.23 3.01
C PHE A 54 -12.99 -20.33 2.14
N PHE A 55 -13.57 -19.21 1.70
CA PHE A 55 -12.87 -18.17 0.98
C PHE A 55 -12.82 -16.91 1.84
N ALA A 56 -11.62 -16.40 2.09
CA ALA A 56 -11.37 -15.23 2.91
C ALA A 56 -10.82 -14.07 2.07
N VAL A 57 -11.34 -12.88 2.32
CA VAL A 57 -10.89 -11.64 1.68
C VAL A 57 -10.53 -10.64 2.76
N SER A 58 -9.27 -10.19 2.78
CA SER A 58 -8.85 -9.15 3.71
C SER A 58 -8.83 -7.79 3.02
N LEU A 59 -9.36 -6.77 3.70
CA LEU A 59 -9.25 -5.38 3.31
C LEU A 59 -8.41 -4.64 4.35
N ASN A 60 -7.42 -3.90 3.87
CA ASN A 60 -6.60 -3.02 4.68
C ASN A 60 -6.63 -1.58 4.14
N THR A 61 -6.98 -0.68 5.04
CA THR A 61 -7.05 0.77 4.88
C THR A 61 -6.18 1.50 5.92
N SER A 62 -5.66 0.84 6.95
CA SER A 62 -4.78 1.43 7.97
C SER A 62 -3.55 2.11 7.39
N ALA A 63 -2.93 1.51 6.36
CA ALA A 63 -1.78 2.08 5.67
C ALA A 63 -2.15 3.25 4.73
N SER A 64 -3.45 3.49 4.48
CA SER A 64 -3.99 4.45 3.52
C SER A 64 -3.45 5.86 3.74
N HIS A 65 -3.51 6.38 4.97
CA HIS A 65 -3.10 7.76 5.25
C HIS A 65 -1.60 7.97 4.99
N LYS A 66 -0.76 7.02 5.42
CA LYS A 66 0.68 7.06 5.20
C LYS A 66 1.02 7.00 3.71
N LEU A 67 0.41 6.07 2.97
CA LEU A 67 0.60 5.94 1.52
C LEU A 67 0.10 7.18 0.76
N ALA A 68 -1.09 7.66 1.08
CA ALA A 68 -1.67 8.86 0.48
C ALA A 68 -0.80 10.10 0.73
N ARG A 69 -0.25 10.25 1.94
CA ARG A 69 0.70 11.33 2.27
C ARG A 69 1.97 11.22 1.45
N LEU A 70 2.54 10.03 1.30
CA LEU A 70 3.75 9.81 0.48
C LEU A 70 3.51 10.14 -0.99
N LEU A 71 2.41 9.64 -1.56
CA LEU A 71 2.04 9.86 -2.96
C LEU A 71 1.74 11.33 -3.24
N SER A 72 1.01 12.00 -2.35
CA SER A 72 0.66 13.42 -2.51
C SER A 72 1.86 14.34 -2.29
N THR A 73 2.73 14.03 -1.33
CA THR A 73 3.97 14.80 -1.10
C THR A 73 4.90 14.67 -2.29
N TYR A 74 5.07 13.45 -2.85
CA TYR A 74 5.86 13.24 -4.05
C TYR A 74 5.27 13.96 -5.26
N LYS A 75 3.95 13.95 -5.43
CA LYS A 75 3.30 14.66 -6.54
C LYS A 75 3.51 16.18 -6.46
N LYS A 76 3.38 16.76 -5.27
CA LYS A 76 3.51 18.22 -5.06
C LYS A 76 4.96 18.71 -5.08
N ASN A 77 5.85 18.00 -4.39
CA ASN A 77 7.21 18.47 -4.10
C ASN A 77 8.29 17.69 -4.86
N GLY A 78 7.93 16.63 -5.58
CA GLY A 78 8.87 15.71 -6.20
C GLY A 78 9.79 15.06 -5.16
N LEU A 79 11.10 15.13 -5.41
CA LEU A 79 12.13 14.65 -4.48
C LEU A 79 12.49 15.68 -3.39
N GLY A 80 11.85 16.85 -3.37
CA GLY A 80 12.06 17.91 -2.39
C GLY A 80 13.21 18.87 -2.72
N LYS A 81 13.26 20.02 -2.04
CA LYS A 81 14.30 21.04 -2.21
C LYS A 81 15.60 20.72 -1.47
N SER A 82 15.59 19.76 -0.54
CA SER A 82 16.75 19.38 0.27
C SER A 82 17.96 18.97 -0.58
N ARG A 83 17.73 18.40 -1.77
CA ARG A 83 18.79 18.04 -2.73
C ARG A 83 19.66 19.22 -3.18
N TYR A 84 19.07 20.41 -3.28
CA TYR A 84 19.80 21.62 -3.64
C TYR A 84 20.61 22.11 -2.45
N LEU A 85 20.03 22.07 -1.25
CA LEU A 85 20.72 22.45 -0.02
C LEU A 85 21.92 21.54 0.28
N THR A 86 21.80 20.23 0.02
CA THR A 86 22.94 19.32 0.12
C THR A 86 23.99 19.60 -0.95
N ALA A 87 23.57 19.93 -2.18
CA ALA A 87 24.52 20.26 -3.25
C ALA A 87 25.26 21.58 -2.97
N THR A 88 24.58 22.61 -2.47
CA THR A 88 25.20 23.88 -2.09
C THR A 88 26.11 23.72 -0.87
N ALA A 89 25.73 22.87 0.10
CA ALA A 89 26.60 22.56 1.23
C ALA A 89 27.88 21.86 0.78
N ILE A 90 27.77 20.83 -0.08
CA ILE A 90 28.93 20.12 -0.66
C ILE A 90 29.79 21.08 -1.48
N PHE A 91 29.17 21.95 -2.28
CA PHE A 91 29.88 22.95 -3.07
C PHE A 91 30.67 23.92 -2.16
N GLY A 92 30.02 24.47 -1.13
CA GLY A 92 30.63 25.41 -0.20
C GLY A 92 31.79 24.79 0.59
N THR A 93 31.61 23.56 1.09
CA THR A 93 32.70 22.86 1.83
C THR A 93 33.85 22.49 0.90
N ALA A 94 33.57 21.99 -0.31
CA ALA A 94 34.62 21.66 -1.28
C ALA A 94 35.37 22.92 -1.75
N ALA A 95 34.67 24.03 -2.00
CA ALA A 95 35.28 25.29 -2.39
C ALA A 95 36.15 25.87 -1.27
N TYR A 96 35.69 25.81 -0.02
CA TYR A 96 36.47 26.23 1.15
C TYR A 96 37.75 25.41 1.32
N LEU A 97 37.67 24.08 1.16
CA LEU A 97 38.85 23.22 1.20
C LEU A 97 39.82 23.51 0.05
N CYS A 98 39.31 23.72 -1.16
CA CYS A 98 40.17 24.07 -2.30
C CYS A 98 40.84 25.44 -2.12
N TYR A 99 40.15 26.41 -1.53
CA TYR A 99 40.71 27.72 -1.19
C TYR A 99 41.93 27.59 -0.26
N LEU A 100 41.85 26.72 0.76
CA LEU A 100 42.97 26.46 1.68
C LEU A 100 44.20 25.85 0.96
N THR A 101 43.99 25.11 -0.13
CA THR A 101 45.08 24.47 -0.89
C THR A 101 45.73 25.37 -1.96
N GLY A 102 45.24 26.60 -2.15
CA GLY A 102 45.85 27.60 -3.03
C GLY A 102 45.81 27.31 -4.55
N SER A 103 45.12 26.25 -4.98
CA SER A 103 45.12 25.80 -6.38
C SER A 103 43.92 26.34 -7.17
N TRP A 104 44.10 27.42 -7.92
CA TRP A 104 43.04 28.13 -8.66
C TRP A 104 42.26 27.26 -9.66
N LEU A 105 42.93 26.43 -10.47
CA LEU A 105 42.28 25.55 -11.46
C LEU A 105 41.41 24.46 -10.81
N ILE A 106 41.82 24.01 -9.63
CA ILE A 106 41.12 23.00 -8.83
C ILE A 106 39.89 23.62 -8.13
N MET A 107 39.96 24.91 -7.83
CA MET A 107 38.96 25.67 -7.07
C MET A 107 37.58 25.74 -7.72
N ALA A 108 37.49 25.71 -9.05
CA ALA A 108 36.20 25.77 -9.75
C ALA A 108 35.68 24.39 -10.19
N SER A 109 36.58 23.52 -10.65
CA SER A 109 36.22 22.26 -11.31
C SER A 109 35.82 21.16 -10.32
N ILE A 110 36.58 20.97 -9.25
CA ILE A 110 36.33 19.90 -8.26
C ILE A 110 35.04 20.15 -7.45
N PRO A 111 34.78 21.36 -6.90
CA PRO A 111 33.55 21.61 -6.15
C PRO A 111 32.29 21.46 -7.00
N ALA A 112 32.32 21.91 -8.25
CA ALA A 112 31.21 21.76 -9.18
C ALA A 112 30.91 20.28 -9.48
N LEU A 113 31.95 19.48 -9.76
CA LEU A 113 31.81 18.04 -10.00
C LEU A 113 31.27 17.31 -8.77
N LEU A 114 31.81 17.58 -7.58
CA LEU A 114 31.36 16.98 -6.33
C LEU A 114 29.90 17.35 -6.00
N ALA A 115 29.52 18.61 -6.21
CA ALA A 115 28.14 19.06 -6.00
C ALA A 115 27.17 18.37 -6.97
N PHE A 116 27.57 18.20 -8.24
CA PHE A 116 26.78 17.48 -9.24
C PHE A 116 26.60 16.00 -8.86
N ILE A 117 27.69 15.31 -8.50
CA ILE A 117 27.64 13.91 -8.03
C ILE A 117 26.77 13.80 -6.79
N GLY A 118 26.96 14.69 -5.81
CA GLY A 118 26.18 14.74 -4.57
C GLY A 118 24.69 14.92 -4.82
N PHE A 119 24.31 15.83 -5.73
CA PHE A 119 22.92 16.04 -6.13
C PHE A 119 22.29 14.78 -6.75
N HIS A 120 23.01 14.12 -7.66
CA HIS A 120 22.54 12.89 -8.30
C HIS A 120 22.41 11.74 -7.32
N LEU A 121 23.41 11.57 -6.45
CA LEU A 121 23.42 10.53 -5.42
C LEU A 121 22.27 10.75 -4.41
N HIS A 122 22.11 11.96 -3.90
CA HIS A 122 21.02 12.31 -2.98
C HIS A 122 19.65 12.07 -3.62
N SER A 123 19.49 12.47 -4.89
CA SER A 123 18.25 12.25 -5.63
C SER A 123 17.92 10.75 -5.79
N ARG A 124 18.92 9.92 -6.11
CA ARG A 124 18.75 8.46 -6.22
C ARG A 124 18.42 7.83 -4.86
N LEU A 125 19.12 8.20 -3.80
CA LEU A 125 18.87 7.70 -2.45
C LEU A 125 17.48 8.08 -1.95
N ARG A 126 17.06 9.34 -2.16
CA ARG A 126 15.72 9.80 -1.78
C ARG A 126 14.62 9.04 -2.52
N LYS A 127 14.81 8.79 -3.83
CA LYS A 127 13.88 7.98 -4.61
C LYS A 127 13.77 6.55 -4.07
N ARG A 128 14.92 5.90 -3.81
CA ARG A 128 14.98 4.54 -3.24
C ARG A 128 14.33 4.47 -1.86
N TYR A 129 14.54 5.47 -1.02
CA TYR A 129 13.94 5.56 0.31
C TYR A 129 12.41 5.58 0.24
N ILE A 130 11.82 6.40 -0.64
CA ILE A 130 10.35 6.43 -0.83
C ILE A 130 9.85 5.07 -1.34
N GLN A 131 10.55 4.48 -2.31
CA GLN A 131 10.20 3.15 -2.83
C GLN A 131 10.27 2.06 -1.75
N GLN A 132 11.24 2.12 -0.85
CA GLN A 132 11.36 1.20 0.28
C GLN A 132 10.23 1.40 1.28
N GLN A 133 9.82 2.64 1.56
CA GLN A 133 8.67 2.90 2.42
C GLN A 133 7.36 2.35 1.84
N LEU A 134 7.13 2.54 0.54
CA LEU A 134 5.99 1.94 -0.16
C LEU A 134 6.06 0.42 -0.10
N LYS A 135 7.26 -0.14 -0.32
CA LYS A 135 7.48 -1.58 -0.26
C LYS A 135 7.16 -2.16 1.13
N ALA A 136 7.69 -1.54 2.17
CA ALA A 136 7.47 -1.94 3.55
C ALA A 136 5.99 -1.88 3.93
N ALA A 137 5.27 -0.83 3.52
CA ALA A 137 3.83 -0.73 3.75
C ALA A 137 3.05 -1.86 3.09
N VAL A 138 3.41 -2.26 1.86
CA VAL A 138 2.77 -3.40 1.19
C VAL A 138 3.25 -4.74 1.75
N ASP A 139 4.48 -4.86 2.24
CA ASP A 139 4.97 -6.06 2.93
C ASP A 139 4.20 -6.31 4.24
N GLN A 140 3.85 -5.25 4.98
CA GLN A 140 3.01 -5.37 6.18
C GLN A 140 1.63 -5.98 5.87
N LEU A 141 1.06 -5.71 4.69
CA LEU A 141 -0.22 -6.30 4.28
C LEU A 141 -0.15 -7.83 4.10
N LYS A 142 1.02 -8.35 3.71
CA LYS A 142 1.19 -9.80 3.57
C LYS A 142 1.12 -10.56 4.89
N GLN A 143 1.23 -9.87 6.02
CA GLN A 143 1.03 -10.46 7.35
C GLN A 143 -0.45 -10.75 7.66
N GLN A 144 -1.36 -10.41 6.74
CA GLN A 144 -2.81 -10.66 6.83
C GLN A 144 -3.23 -11.62 5.72
N PRO A 145 -2.90 -12.91 5.86
CA PRO A 145 -3.07 -13.88 4.78
C PRO A 145 -4.55 -14.13 4.50
N ALA A 146 -4.94 -14.01 3.23
CA ALA A 146 -6.30 -14.20 2.74
C ALA A 146 -6.23 -14.67 1.28
N ASP A 147 -7.30 -15.28 0.75
CA ASP A 147 -7.37 -15.69 -0.65
C ASP A 147 -7.25 -14.48 -1.57
N HIS A 148 -8.00 -13.41 -1.27
CA HIS A 148 -7.85 -12.12 -1.90
C HIS A 148 -7.46 -11.05 -0.87
N GLN A 149 -6.41 -10.32 -1.17
CA GLN A 149 -5.94 -9.20 -0.35
C GLN A 149 -6.23 -7.89 -1.06
N TRP A 150 -6.86 -6.95 -0.37
CA TRP A 150 -7.20 -5.63 -0.88
C TRP A 150 -6.52 -4.52 -0.09
N LEU A 151 -5.95 -3.58 -0.82
CA LEU A 151 -5.41 -2.33 -0.28
C LEU A 151 -6.30 -1.16 -0.71
N GLY A 152 -6.95 -0.52 0.27
CA GLY A 152 -7.71 0.70 0.07
C GLY A 152 -6.89 1.94 0.40
N ILE A 153 -6.76 2.88 -0.56
CA ILE A 153 -6.01 4.13 -0.37
C ILE A 153 -6.92 5.34 -0.64
N ARG A 154 -6.97 6.28 0.30
CA ARG A 154 -7.69 7.55 0.09
C ARG A 154 -6.80 8.54 -0.59
N VAL A 155 -6.94 8.63 -1.91
CA VAL A 155 -6.14 9.52 -2.74
C VAL A 155 -7.00 10.09 -3.86
N SER A 156 -6.77 11.36 -4.19
CA SER A 156 -7.43 11.96 -5.35
C SER A 156 -6.90 11.32 -6.63
N SER A 157 -7.76 11.09 -7.62
CA SER A 157 -7.36 10.65 -8.96
C SER A 157 -6.28 11.53 -9.59
N LEU A 158 -6.26 12.83 -9.27
CA LEU A 158 -5.21 13.77 -9.73
C LEU A 158 -3.83 13.46 -9.12
N CYS A 159 -3.79 12.96 -7.89
CA CYS A 159 -2.53 12.54 -7.25
C CYS A 159 -2.02 11.21 -7.83
N TRP A 160 -2.91 10.40 -8.41
CA TRP A 160 -2.56 9.15 -9.07
C TRP A 160 -2.05 9.38 -10.50
N ARG A 161 -2.70 10.28 -11.25
CA ARG A 161 -2.36 10.56 -12.66
C ARG A 161 -0.93 11.10 -12.79
N SER A 162 -0.12 10.50 -13.67
CA SER A 162 1.27 10.93 -13.93
C SER A 162 2.10 10.98 -12.63
N ASN A 163 2.03 9.91 -11.84
CA ASN A 163 2.80 9.79 -10.62
C ASN A 163 3.62 8.49 -10.64
N ALA A 164 4.92 8.61 -10.90
CA ALA A 164 5.82 7.48 -10.97
C ALA A 164 5.84 6.62 -9.69
N MET A 165 5.53 7.19 -8.52
CA MET A 165 5.42 6.44 -7.26
C MET A 165 4.10 5.69 -7.15
N ALA A 166 3.02 6.22 -7.72
CA ALA A 166 1.74 5.52 -7.81
C ALA A 166 1.85 4.34 -8.79
N ASP A 167 2.52 4.54 -9.94
CA ASP A 167 2.78 3.48 -10.91
C ASP A 167 3.67 2.37 -10.30
N TYR A 168 4.69 2.77 -9.54
CA TYR A 168 5.53 1.82 -8.79
C TYR A 168 4.72 1.03 -7.76
N LEU A 169 3.82 1.70 -7.01
CA LEU A 169 2.94 1.04 -6.05
C LEU A 169 1.98 0.07 -6.74
N SER A 170 1.37 0.46 -7.87
CA SER A 170 0.49 -0.42 -8.66
C SER A 170 1.21 -1.68 -9.11
N LYS A 171 2.42 -1.54 -9.69
CA LYS A 171 3.27 -2.66 -10.10
C LYS A 171 3.68 -3.54 -8.92
N LEU A 172 3.93 -2.95 -7.76
CA LEU A 172 4.28 -3.70 -6.56
C LEU A 172 3.09 -4.53 -6.04
N CYS A 173 1.88 -3.95 -6.02
CA CYS A 173 0.66 -4.66 -5.66
C CYS A 173 0.35 -5.78 -6.65
N GLU A 174 0.45 -5.50 -7.96
CA GLU A 174 0.26 -6.49 -9.03
C GLU A 174 1.21 -7.69 -8.90
N ARG A 175 2.51 -7.44 -8.71
CA ARG A 175 3.52 -8.51 -8.50
C ARG A 175 3.24 -9.36 -7.26
N LYS A 176 2.57 -8.78 -6.27
CA LYS A 176 2.24 -9.46 -5.02
C LYS A 176 0.85 -10.09 -5.04
N GLY A 177 0.06 -9.90 -6.10
CA GLY A 177 -1.32 -10.37 -6.20
C GLY A 177 -2.31 -9.59 -5.32
N ILE A 178 -1.94 -8.38 -4.88
CA ILE A 178 -2.79 -7.56 -4.00
C ILE A 178 -3.66 -6.65 -4.87
N GLY A 179 -4.97 -6.68 -4.64
CA GLY A 179 -5.93 -5.79 -5.25
C GLY A 179 -5.78 -4.36 -4.72
N LEU A 180 -5.99 -3.37 -5.58
CA LEU A 180 -5.75 -1.97 -5.27
C LEU A 180 -6.98 -1.13 -5.58
N LEU A 181 -7.49 -0.48 -4.54
CA LEU A 181 -8.65 0.40 -4.58
C LEU A 181 -8.23 1.80 -4.16
N THR A 182 -8.69 2.81 -4.89
CA THR A 182 -8.56 4.20 -4.45
C THR A 182 -9.91 4.83 -4.17
N VAL A 183 -9.97 5.61 -3.09
CA VAL A 183 -11.15 6.37 -2.69
C VAL A 183 -10.86 7.86 -2.84
N GLY A 184 -11.52 8.50 -3.80
CA GLY A 184 -11.40 9.93 -4.06
C GLY A 184 -12.09 10.81 -3.01
N LYS A 185 -11.85 12.12 -3.07
CA LYS A 185 -12.48 13.10 -2.15
C LYS A 185 -14.00 13.18 -2.27
N ARG A 186 -14.57 12.86 -3.43
CA ARG A 186 -16.03 12.82 -3.69
C ARG A 186 -16.61 11.42 -3.55
N SER A 187 -15.99 10.57 -2.73
CA SER A 187 -16.40 9.16 -2.55
C SER A 187 -16.37 8.32 -3.83
N ARG A 188 -15.75 8.83 -4.91
CA ARG A 188 -15.59 8.07 -6.15
C ARG A 188 -14.51 7.02 -5.91
N LEU A 189 -14.93 5.76 -5.94
CA LEU A 189 -14.04 4.61 -5.92
C LEU A 189 -13.47 4.38 -7.31
N THR A 190 -12.21 3.97 -7.37
CA THR A 190 -11.55 3.55 -8.60
C THR A 190 -10.78 2.28 -8.32
N LEU A 191 -11.18 1.21 -9.01
CA LEU A 191 -10.47 -0.05 -9.04
C LEU A 191 -9.27 0.08 -9.98
N HIS A 192 -8.06 -0.10 -9.46
CA HIS A 192 -6.84 -0.03 -10.27
C HIS A 192 -6.33 -1.41 -10.67
N GLN A 193 -6.46 -2.38 -9.77
CA GLN A 193 -5.93 -3.71 -9.95
C GLN A 193 -6.79 -4.70 -9.18
N GLU A 194 -7.16 -5.80 -9.83
CA GLU A 194 -7.82 -6.93 -9.18
C GLU A 194 -6.80 -7.81 -8.45
N PRO A 195 -7.17 -8.39 -7.30
CA PRO A 195 -6.33 -9.31 -6.57
C PRO A 195 -6.14 -10.60 -7.37
N ARG A 196 -5.04 -11.31 -7.09
CA ARG A 196 -4.85 -12.68 -7.58
C ARG A 196 -5.09 -13.64 -6.42
N PRO A 197 -5.75 -14.79 -6.64
CA PRO A 197 -5.98 -15.77 -5.61
C PRO A 197 -4.65 -16.26 -5.04
N ALA A 198 -4.48 -16.14 -3.73
CA ALA A 198 -3.36 -16.71 -3.01
C ALA A 198 -3.62 -18.18 -2.72
N THR A 199 -2.59 -19.02 -2.85
CA THR A 199 -2.68 -20.44 -2.47
C THR A 199 -2.30 -20.62 -1.00
N CYS A 200 -3.22 -21.18 -0.21
CA CYS A 200 -2.94 -21.56 1.18
C CYS A 200 -2.32 -22.97 1.23
N ARG A 201 -1.27 -23.15 2.05
CA ARG A 201 -0.74 -24.49 2.37
C ARG A 201 -1.65 -25.28 3.32
N ARG A 202 -2.46 -24.61 4.14
CA ARG A 202 -3.31 -25.17 5.19
C ARG A 202 -4.79 -25.19 4.83
N SER A 203 -5.10 -25.31 3.53
CA SER A 203 -6.45 -25.33 2.93
C SER A 203 -7.38 -24.13 3.19
N ASP A 204 -7.19 -23.35 4.24
CA ASP A 204 -8.04 -22.22 4.63
C ASP A 204 -7.21 -21.08 5.25
N PHE A 205 -7.57 -19.84 4.92
CA PHE A 205 -6.96 -18.64 5.47
C PHE A 205 -7.62 -18.17 6.77
N LEU A 206 -8.84 -18.60 7.10
CA LEU A 206 -9.52 -18.23 8.35
C LEU A 206 -8.76 -18.71 9.59
N SER A 207 -7.94 -19.77 9.49
CA SER A 207 -7.13 -20.27 10.62
C SER A 207 -6.11 -19.27 11.14
N TYR A 208 -5.78 -18.23 10.36
CA TYR A 208 -4.83 -17.20 10.78
C TYR A 208 -5.49 -16.10 11.62
N TYR A 209 -6.82 -16.09 11.70
CA TYR A 209 -7.60 -15.07 12.38
C TYR A 209 -8.18 -15.60 13.69
N THR A 210 -8.18 -14.76 14.73
CA THR A 210 -8.69 -15.15 16.05
C THR A 210 -10.19 -15.47 16.05
N GLN A 211 -10.94 -14.85 15.15
CA GLN A 211 -12.36 -15.09 14.93
C GLN A 211 -12.63 -16.17 13.85
N GLY A 212 -11.59 -16.89 13.41
CA GLY A 212 -11.71 -17.89 12.35
C GLY A 212 -12.72 -18.99 12.68
N ASP A 213 -12.67 -19.54 13.89
CA ASP A 213 -13.56 -20.64 14.29
C ASP A 213 -15.03 -20.20 14.44
N SER A 214 -15.28 -19.00 14.96
CA SER A 214 -16.63 -18.43 15.00
C SER A 214 -17.18 -18.20 13.61
N LEU A 215 -16.37 -17.66 12.70
CA LEU A 215 -16.75 -17.41 11.30
C LEU A 215 -17.08 -18.72 10.57
N ARG A 216 -16.30 -19.78 10.78
CA ARG A 216 -16.58 -21.09 10.16
C ARG A 216 -17.91 -21.68 10.61
N ARG A 217 -18.23 -21.58 11.91
CA ARG A 217 -19.51 -22.07 12.45
C ARG A 217 -20.68 -21.32 11.83
N GLU A 218 -20.61 -19.99 11.81
CA GLU A 218 -21.67 -19.14 11.25
C GLU A 218 -21.87 -19.39 9.75
N LEU A 219 -20.78 -19.53 8.97
CA LEU A 219 -20.86 -19.86 7.55
C LEU A 219 -21.47 -21.24 7.30
N SER A 220 -21.10 -22.22 8.12
CA SER A 220 -21.62 -23.59 8.00
C SER A 220 -23.12 -23.64 8.33
N GLU A 221 -23.57 -22.91 9.35
CA GLU A 221 -24.98 -22.79 9.70
C GLU A 221 -25.80 -22.08 8.62
N GLN A 222 -25.26 -21.02 8.00
CA GLN A 222 -25.94 -20.33 6.90
C GLN A 222 -26.07 -21.22 5.66
N PHE A 223 -25.04 -22.00 5.33
CA PHE A 223 -25.08 -22.92 4.20
C PHE A 223 -26.17 -23.99 4.36
N MET A 224 -26.31 -24.55 5.56
CA MET A 224 -27.34 -25.56 5.89
C MET A 224 -28.78 -25.01 5.86
N ARG A 225 -28.98 -23.68 5.91
CA ARG A 225 -30.32 -23.06 5.83
C ARG A 225 -30.75 -22.72 4.40
N VAL A 226 -29.82 -22.71 3.45
CA VAL A 226 -30.05 -22.28 2.06
C VAL A 226 -30.03 -23.46 1.08
N ALA A 227 -29.41 -24.59 1.46
CA ALA A 227 -29.50 -25.87 0.76
C ALA A 227 -30.86 -26.56 1.00
#